data_AF-A0A359MRY5-F1
#
_entry.id   AF-A0A359MRY5-F1
#
_cell.length_a   1.000
_cell.length_b   1.000
_cell.length_c   1.000
_cell.angle_alpha   90.00
_cell.angle_beta   90.00
_cell.angle_gamma   90.00
#
_symmetry.space_group_name_H-M   'P 1'
#
loop_
_entity.id
_entity.type
_entity.pdbx_description
1 polymer ?
#
loop_
_entity_poly.entity_id
_entity_poly.type
_entity_poly.pdbx_seq_one_letter_code
_entity_poly.pdbx_strand_id
1 'polypeptide(L)'
;TDDFAGHLAHNCNLAAKAIMGIAGFGIIMENLAGQEEGAGYLKTAGSMAESWIERAANGDGTFRLTFDQPDTFSMKYNLIWDRIFQTNFFTDEILKEELKSYIRHMNPYGMPLDNRAAYTKSDWLVWSASLMKNKEDFERMIEPLWKAYHESESRVPMTDWYDTLTAKQIGFQHRSVQGGLFIKLLVDRGISARRVW
;
A
#
# COMPACT_ATOMS: atom_id res chain seq x y z
N THR A 1 -7.01 6.71 8.91
CA THR A 1 -7.71 5.50 9.39
C THR A 1 -8.10 4.69 8.17
N ASP A 2 -8.22 3.37 8.30
CA ASP A 2 -8.52 2.44 7.18
C ASP A 2 -9.98 1.96 7.27
N ASP A 3 -10.88 2.90 7.55
CA ASP A 3 -12.27 2.70 8.00
C ASP A 3 -13.31 3.24 7.00
N PHE A 4 -12.98 3.25 5.71
CA PHE A 4 -13.87 3.73 4.63
C PHE A 4 -15.19 2.93 4.57
N ALA A 5 -15.16 1.67 5.02
CA ALA A 5 -16.32 0.78 5.17
C ALA A 5 -16.71 0.61 6.65
N GLY A 6 -16.36 1.57 7.51
CA GLY A 6 -16.60 1.53 8.95
C GLY A 6 -15.43 0.96 9.76
N HIS A 7 -15.58 1.01 11.08
CA HIS A 7 -14.58 0.53 12.03
C HIS A 7 -14.22 -0.93 11.78
N LEU A 8 -12.92 -1.21 11.72
CA LEU A 8 -12.39 -2.55 11.47
C LEU A 8 -11.24 -2.83 12.44
N ALA A 9 -11.53 -3.61 13.49
CA ALA A 9 -10.50 -4.11 14.40
C ALA A 9 -9.57 -5.09 13.67
N HIS A 10 -8.35 -5.23 14.19
CA HIS A 10 -7.38 -6.23 13.70
C HIS A 10 -7.00 -6.10 12.21
N ASN A 11 -7.17 -4.91 11.61
CA ASN A 11 -6.82 -4.66 10.22
C ASN A 11 -5.32 -4.88 9.96
N CYS A 12 -5.01 -5.81 9.05
CA CYS A 12 -3.65 -6.18 8.71
C CYS A 12 -2.88 -5.00 8.09
N ASN A 13 -3.49 -4.26 7.16
CA ASN A 13 -2.83 -3.15 6.47
C ASN A 13 -2.56 -1.95 7.40
N LEU A 14 -3.41 -1.70 8.41
CA LEU A 14 -3.16 -0.71 9.47
C LEU A 14 -2.03 -1.16 10.40
N ALA A 15 -1.96 -2.46 10.73
CA ALA A 15 -0.83 -3.00 11.49
C ALA A 15 0.49 -2.86 10.73
N ALA A 16 0.50 -3.10 9.42
CA ALA A 16 1.66 -2.84 8.56
C ALA A 16 2.11 -1.37 8.60
N LYS A 17 1.15 -0.43 8.60
CA LYS A 17 1.46 1.00 8.78
C LYS A 17 2.18 1.28 10.10
N ALA A 18 1.74 0.65 11.19
CA ALA A 18 2.35 0.83 12.50
C ALA A 18 3.79 0.27 12.54
N ILE A 19 4.01 -0.91 11.95
CA ILE A 19 5.33 -1.52 11.79
C ILE A 19 6.27 -0.57 11.04
N MET A 20 5.82 -0.04 9.89
CA MET A 20 6.61 0.89 9.10
C MET A 20 6.82 2.23 9.79
N GLY A 21 5.90 2.66 10.67
CA GLY A 21 6.08 3.83 11.53
C GLY A 21 7.21 3.65 12.54
N ILE A 22 7.29 2.48 13.20
CA ILE A 22 8.38 2.14 14.13
C ILE A 22 9.71 2.05 13.36
N ALA A 23 9.70 1.41 12.20
CA ALA A 23 10.89 1.31 11.34
C ALA A 23 11.39 2.70 10.91
N GLY A 24 10.48 3.56 10.45
CA GLY A 24 10.79 4.94 10.08
C GLY A 24 11.36 5.74 11.25
N PHE A 25 10.83 5.57 12.47
CA PHE A 25 11.41 6.19 13.66
C PHE A 25 12.83 5.67 13.96
N GLY A 26 13.05 4.36 13.85
CA GLY A 26 14.39 3.78 13.95
C GLY A 26 15.38 4.41 12.98
N ILE A 27 15.00 4.53 11.70
CA ILE A 27 15.84 5.17 10.66
C ILE A 27 16.13 6.63 10.99
N ILE A 28 15.16 7.38 11.51
CA ILE A 28 15.39 8.77 11.94
C ILE A 28 16.40 8.82 13.08
N MET A 29 16.27 7.94 14.07
CA MET A 29 17.21 7.85 15.20
C MET A 29 18.62 7.48 14.73
N GLU A 30 18.75 6.52 13.80
CA GLU A 30 20.06 6.17 13.21
C GLU A 30 20.74 7.37 12.55
N ASN A 31 19.97 8.18 11.82
CA ASN A 31 20.50 9.34 11.10
C ASN A 31 20.79 10.55 12.00
N LEU A 32 20.08 10.71 13.12
CA LEU A 32 20.22 11.87 14.01
C LEU A 32 21.15 11.64 15.19
N ALA A 33 21.15 10.43 15.76
CA ALA A 33 21.80 10.13 17.03
C ALA A 33 22.88 9.05 16.93
N GLY A 34 22.82 8.18 15.91
CA GLY A 34 23.78 7.08 15.72
C GLY A 34 23.08 5.73 15.54
N GLN A 35 23.79 4.75 14.98
CA GLN A 35 23.21 3.45 14.63
C GLN A 35 22.66 2.70 15.85
N GLU A 36 23.31 2.79 17.00
CA GLU A 36 22.91 2.06 18.20
C GLU A 36 21.56 2.55 18.74
N GLU A 37 21.26 3.84 18.58
CA GLU A 37 20.04 4.50 19.05
C GLU A 37 18.80 4.11 18.26
N GLY A 38 18.96 3.74 16.98
CA GLY A 38 17.86 3.30 16.11
C GLY A 38 17.71 1.78 16.00
N ALA A 39 18.78 1.02 16.25
CA ALA A 39 18.81 -0.44 16.06
C ALA A 39 17.71 -1.18 16.83
N GLY A 40 17.40 -0.74 18.05
CA GLY A 40 16.33 -1.33 18.87
C GLY A 40 14.96 -1.24 18.19
N TYR A 41 14.62 -0.08 17.60
CA TYR A 41 13.35 0.13 16.92
C TYR A 41 13.25 -0.68 15.62
N LEU A 42 14.34 -0.72 14.84
CA LEU A 42 14.38 -1.53 13.62
C LEU A 42 14.23 -3.02 13.93
N LYS A 43 14.90 -3.51 14.98
CA LYS A 43 14.73 -4.90 15.45
C LYS A 43 13.29 -5.17 15.87
N THR A 44 12.67 -4.28 16.65
CA THR A 44 11.27 -4.42 17.05
C THR A 44 10.34 -4.43 15.83
N ALA A 45 10.53 -3.53 14.87
CA ALA A 45 9.74 -3.50 13.64
C ALA A 45 9.89 -4.79 12.83
N GLY A 46 11.11 -5.32 12.70
CA GLY A 46 11.39 -6.60 12.04
C GLY A 46 10.66 -7.76 12.70
N SER A 47 10.74 -7.90 14.02
CA SER A 47 10.00 -8.96 14.74
C SER A 47 8.47 -8.81 14.62
N MET A 48 7.97 -7.57 14.59
CA MET A 48 6.53 -7.34 14.33
C MET A 48 6.14 -7.70 12.89
N ALA A 49 7.01 -7.46 11.91
CA ALA A 49 6.78 -7.86 10.53
C ALA A 49 6.75 -9.39 10.37
N GLU A 50 7.68 -10.11 11.01
CA GLU A 50 7.67 -11.58 11.05
C GLU A 50 6.35 -12.11 11.62
N SER A 51 5.91 -11.57 12.76
CA SER A 51 4.61 -11.94 13.36
C SER A 51 3.43 -11.56 12.46
N TRP A 52 3.52 -10.43 11.75
CA TRP A 52 2.49 -10.00 10.81
C TRP A 52 2.35 -11.00 9.67
N ILE A 53 3.47 -11.43 9.07
CA ILE A 53 3.49 -12.37 7.94
C ILE A 53 2.83 -13.69 8.34
N GLU A 54 3.16 -14.22 9.51
CA GLU A 54 2.57 -15.46 10.02
C GLU A 54 1.05 -15.32 10.25
N ARG A 55 0.63 -14.27 10.96
CA ARG A 55 -0.75 -14.12 11.42
C ARG A 55 -1.70 -13.65 10.32
N ALA A 56 -1.19 -12.90 9.34
CA ALA A 56 -1.99 -12.39 8.24
C ALA A 56 -2.06 -13.38 7.07
N ALA A 57 -1.39 -14.52 7.11
CA ALA A 57 -1.35 -15.46 5.99
C ALA A 57 -2.71 -16.13 5.72
N ASN A 58 -3.05 -16.22 4.44
CA ASN A 58 -4.01 -17.15 3.90
C ASN A 58 -3.29 -18.42 3.39
N GLY A 59 -4.06 -19.48 3.10
CA GLY A 59 -3.49 -20.74 2.61
C GLY A 59 -2.96 -20.70 1.16
N ASP A 60 -3.30 -19.65 0.40
CA ASP A 60 -2.92 -19.46 -1.00
C ASP A 60 -1.72 -18.52 -1.19
N GLY A 61 -1.06 -18.13 -0.10
CA GLY A 61 0.08 -17.20 -0.12
C GLY A 61 -0.30 -15.71 -0.15
N THR A 62 -1.59 -15.37 -0.09
CA THR A 62 -2.07 -13.99 0.07
C THR A 62 -2.23 -13.61 1.54
N PHE A 63 -2.55 -12.33 1.81
CA PHE A 63 -2.80 -11.82 3.16
C PHE A 63 -4.23 -11.33 3.36
N ARG A 64 -4.82 -11.75 4.49
CA ARG A 64 -6.19 -11.38 4.89
C ARG A 64 -6.37 -9.89 5.19
N LEU A 65 -7.62 -9.43 5.14
CA LEU A 65 -8.04 -8.08 5.48
C LEU A 65 -7.83 -7.79 6.98
N THR A 66 -8.26 -8.71 7.84
CA THR A 66 -7.99 -8.69 9.29
C THR A 66 -7.37 -10.00 9.74
N PHE A 67 -6.62 -9.98 10.84
CA PHE A 67 -5.94 -11.18 11.35
C PHE A 67 -6.91 -12.35 11.65
N ASP A 68 -8.14 -12.02 12.05
CA ASP A 68 -9.18 -12.94 12.49
C ASP A 68 -10.21 -13.32 11.41
N GLN A 69 -10.07 -12.82 10.17
CA GLN A 69 -10.98 -13.15 9.06
C GLN A 69 -10.23 -13.85 7.92
N PRO A 70 -10.19 -15.20 7.90
CA PRO A 70 -9.58 -15.94 6.80
C PRO A 70 -10.33 -15.70 5.48
N ASP A 71 -9.66 -15.98 4.36
CA ASP A 71 -10.22 -15.93 3.00
C ASP A 71 -10.76 -14.55 2.58
N THR A 72 -10.28 -13.49 3.24
CA THR A 72 -10.51 -12.10 2.88
C THR A 72 -9.31 -11.51 2.16
N PHE A 73 -9.47 -10.37 1.50
CA PHE A 73 -8.37 -9.65 0.86
C PHE A 73 -8.44 -8.16 1.17
N SER A 74 -7.28 -7.51 1.10
CA SER A 74 -7.19 -6.06 1.02
C SER A 74 -5.92 -5.63 0.32
N MET A 75 -5.96 -4.47 -0.33
CA MET A 75 -4.80 -3.84 -0.91
C MET A 75 -3.79 -3.47 0.19
N LYS A 76 -2.59 -4.04 0.15
CA LYS A 76 -1.53 -3.82 1.17
C LYS A 76 -0.66 -2.61 0.84
N TYR A 77 -1.29 -1.47 0.56
CA TYR A 77 -0.63 -0.25 0.10
C TYR A 77 0.40 0.30 1.09
N ASN A 78 0.28 0.03 2.40
CA ASN A 78 1.27 0.49 3.39
C ASN A 78 2.61 -0.29 3.32
N LEU A 79 2.68 -1.42 2.62
CA LEU A 79 3.94 -2.15 2.43
C LEU A 79 4.91 -1.40 1.50
N ILE A 80 4.45 -0.37 0.78
CA ILE A 80 5.31 0.46 -0.06
C ILE A 80 6.46 1.12 0.71
N TRP A 81 6.24 1.40 1.99
CA TRP A 81 7.26 2.01 2.84
C TRP A 81 8.45 1.08 3.07
N ASP A 82 8.27 -0.24 3.08
CA ASP A 82 9.38 -1.20 3.18
C ASP A 82 10.35 -1.08 2.00
N ARG A 83 9.81 -0.84 0.79
CA ARG A 83 10.61 -0.56 -0.41
C ARG A 83 11.35 0.76 -0.31
N ILE A 84 10.65 1.81 0.13
CA ILE A 84 11.19 3.16 0.21
C ILE A 84 12.29 3.24 1.29
N PHE A 85 12.08 2.58 2.43
CA PHE A 85 13.03 2.54 3.55
C PHE A 85 14.11 1.48 3.40
N GLN A 86 13.94 0.55 2.44
CA GLN A 86 14.88 -0.55 2.17
C GLN A 86 15.11 -1.46 3.40
N THR A 87 14.09 -1.62 4.23
CA THR A 87 14.15 -2.47 5.44
C THR A 87 14.10 -3.97 5.12
N ASN A 88 13.53 -4.33 3.96
CA ASN A 88 13.45 -5.71 3.46
C ASN A 88 12.73 -6.68 4.42
N PHE A 89 11.77 -6.18 5.18
CA PHE A 89 10.90 -7.01 6.02
C PHE A 89 9.89 -7.79 5.17
N PHE A 90 9.47 -7.24 4.03
CA PHE A 90 8.51 -7.85 3.11
C PHE A 90 9.19 -8.11 1.76
N THR A 91 9.91 -9.23 1.68
CA THR A 91 10.67 -9.61 0.49
C THR A 91 9.76 -9.86 -0.72
N ASP A 92 10.34 -9.86 -1.92
CA ASP A 92 9.61 -10.15 -3.16
C ASP A 92 8.93 -11.52 -3.12
N GLU A 93 9.60 -12.52 -2.53
CA GLU A 93 9.06 -13.87 -2.42
C GLU A 93 7.82 -13.90 -1.51
N ILE A 94 7.86 -13.15 -0.39
CA ILE A 94 6.73 -13.03 0.54
C ILE A 94 5.52 -12.37 -0.14
N LEU A 95 5.76 -11.37 -0.99
CA LEU A 95 4.69 -10.61 -1.64
C LEU A 95 4.23 -11.17 -2.99
N LYS A 96 4.86 -12.24 -3.48
CA LYS A 96 4.65 -12.73 -4.84
C LYS A 96 3.19 -13.10 -5.15
N GLU A 97 2.59 -13.96 -4.33
CA GLU A 97 1.20 -14.40 -4.56
C GLU A 97 0.19 -13.30 -4.22
N GLU A 98 0.49 -12.48 -3.21
CA GLU A 98 -0.28 -11.28 -2.87
C GLU A 98 -0.39 -10.32 -4.08
N LEU A 99 0.74 -9.91 -4.67
CA LEU A 99 0.75 -8.98 -5.80
C LEU A 99 0.09 -9.58 -7.04
N LYS A 100 0.33 -10.87 -7.32
CA LYS A 100 -0.35 -11.59 -8.40
C LYS A 100 -1.87 -11.65 -8.21
N SER A 101 -2.36 -11.61 -6.96
CA SER A 101 -3.79 -11.57 -6.67
C SER A 101 -4.46 -10.27 -7.10
N TYR A 102 -3.75 -9.15 -7.09
CA TYR A 102 -4.34 -7.83 -7.36
C TYR A 102 -4.97 -7.74 -8.74
N ILE A 103 -4.30 -8.33 -9.73
CA ILE A 103 -4.79 -8.41 -11.11
C ILE A 103 -6.13 -9.16 -11.20
N ARG A 104 -6.36 -10.18 -10.34
CA ARG A 104 -7.62 -10.95 -10.32
C ARG A 104 -8.78 -10.17 -9.71
N HIS A 105 -8.50 -9.13 -8.94
CA HIS A 105 -9.49 -8.27 -8.28
C HIS A 105 -9.76 -6.97 -9.05
N MET A 106 -9.19 -6.79 -10.24
CA MET A 106 -9.39 -5.58 -11.03
C MET A 106 -10.81 -5.48 -11.57
N ASN A 107 -11.40 -4.31 -11.38
CA ASN A 107 -12.62 -3.85 -12.03
C ASN A 107 -12.28 -2.84 -13.14
N PRO A 108 -13.25 -2.43 -13.99
CA PRO A 108 -12.99 -1.57 -15.15
C PRO A 108 -12.26 -0.26 -14.84
N TYR A 109 -12.40 0.27 -13.62
CA TYR A 109 -11.82 1.55 -13.22
C TYR A 109 -10.82 1.46 -12.04
N GLY A 110 -10.43 0.25 -11.62
CA GLY A 110 -9.42 0.07 -10.57
C GLY A 110 -9.61 -1.22 -9.76
N MET A 111 -8.73 -1.43 -8.78
CA MET A 111 -8.88 -2.51 -7.79
C MET A 111 -9.62 -1.98 -6.55
N PRO A 112 -10.66 -2.67 -6.06
CA PRO A 112 -11.27 -2.35 -4.76
C PRO A 112 -10.25 -2.37 -3.61
N LEU A 113 -10.48 -1.55 -2.58
CA LEU A 113 -9.60 -1.55 -1.40
C LEU A 113 -9.58 -2.91 -0.69
N ASP A 114 -10.73 -3.56 -0.61
CA ASP A 114 -10.94 -4.86 0.02
C ASP A 114 -12.27 -5.47 -0.45
N ASN A 115 -12.62 -6.64 0.10
CA ASN A 115 -13.84 -7.36 -0.26
C ASN A 115 -15.16 -6.77 0.28
N ARG A 116 -15.17 -5.60 0.95
CA ARG A 116 -16.38 -5.02 1.57
C ARG A 116 -17.15 -4.10 0.63
N ALA A 117 -16.48 -3.47 -0.32
CA ALA A 117 -17.09 -2.52 -1.24
C ALA A 117 -16.29 -2.37 -2.53
N ALA A 118 -16.94 -1.96 -3.62
CA ALA A 118 -16.32 -1.81 -4.93
C ALA A 118 -15.60 -0.46 -5.14
N TYR A 119 -15.30 0.31 -4.10
CA TYR A 119 -14.59 1.57 -4.25
C TYR A 119 -13.08 1.42 -4.02
N THR A 120 -12.32 2.40 -4.50
CA THR A 120 -10.86 2.45 -4.37
C THR A 120 -10.36 3.84 -4.03
N LYS A 121 -9.06 3.93 -3.73
CA LYS A 121 -8.32 5.18 -3.58
C LYS A 121 -7.24 5.28 -4.65
N SER A 122 -7.21 6.38 -5.41
CA SER A 122 -6.31 6.52 -6.55
C SER A 122 -4.84 6.43 -6.15
N ASP A 123 -4.43 7.15 -5.11
CA ASP A 123 -3.10 7.11 -4.52
C ASP A 123 -2.73 5.69 -4.06
N TRP A 124 -3.63 5.01 -3.35
CA TRP A 124 -3.33 3.67 -2.81
C TRP A 124 -3.20 2.62 -3.91
N LEU A 125 -4.00 2.73 -4.96
CA LEU A 125 -3.86 1.90 -6.16
C LEU A 125 -2.46 2.06 -6.77
N VAL A 126 -1.96 3.30 -6.90
CA VAL A 126 -0.59 3.55 -7.39
C VAL A 126 0.48 3.04 -6.43
N TRP A 127 0.26 3.15 -5.11
CA TRP A 127 1.21 2.65 -4.12
C TRP A 127 1.36 1.14 -4.20
N SER A 128 0.24 0.43 -4.31
CA SER A 128 0.25 -1.02 -4.51
C SER A 128 0.78 -1.43 -5.87
N ALA A 129 0.48 -0.68 -6.94
CA ALA A 129 1.08 -0.91 -8.26
C ALA A 129 2.60 -0.79 -8.18
N SER A 130 3.11 0.18 -7.41
CA SER A 130 4.55 0.43 -7.25
C SER A 130 5.30 -0.67 -6.50
N LEU A 131 4.62 -1.65 -5.91
CA LEU A 131 5.22 -2.87 -5.37
C LEU A 131 5.54 -3.91 -6.46
N MET A 132 4.90 -3.81 -7.64
CA MET A 132 5.12 -4.71 -8.78
C MET A 132 6.55 -4.58 -9.32
N LYS A 133 7.13 -5.71 -9.74
CA LYS A 133 8.53 -5.77 -10.21
C LYS A 133 8.70 -5.38 -11.67
N ASN A 134 7.78 -5.81 -12.52
CA ASN A 134 7.84 -5.56 -13.95
C ASN A 134 6.93 -4.38 -14.33
N LYS A 135 7.27 -3.77 -15.46
CA LYS A 135 6.59 -2.57 -15.95
C LYS A 135 5.17 -2.89 -16.40
N GLU A 136 4.98 -4.06 -16.99
CA GLU A 136 3.73 -4.51 -17.58
C GLU A 136 2.63 -4.65 -16.52
N ASP A 137 2.90 -5.31 -15.40
CA ASP A 137 1.95 -5.47 -14.29
C ASP A 137 1.70 -4.15 -13.55
N PHE A 138 2.70 -3.28 -13.46
CA PHE A 138 2.49 -1.91 -12.99
C PHE A 138 1.50 -1.18 -13.91
N GLU A 139 1.74 -1.16 -15.23
CA GLU A 139 0.88 -0.49 -16.20
C GLU A 139 -0.55 -1.07 -16.20
N ARG A 140 -0.70 -2.40 -16.06
CA ARG A 140 -2.02 -3.05 -15.94
C ARG A 140 -2.82 -2.60 -14.72
N MET A 141 -2.16 -2.27 -13.61
CA MET A 141 -2.82 -1.71 -12.43
C MET A 141 -3.19 -0.23 -12.64
N ILE A 142 -2.40 0.52 -13.40
CA ILE A 142 -2.57 1.96 -13.63
C ILE A 142 -3.59 2.28 -14.73
N GLU A 143 -3.69 1.44 -15.76
CA GLU A 143 -4.58 1.66 -16.90
C GLU A 143 -6.05 1.91 -16.47
N PRO A 144 -6.63 1.15 -15.53
CA PRO A 144 -7.99 1.42 -15.05
C PRO A 144 -8.15 2.76 -14.30
N LEU A 145 -7.10 3.25 -13.63
CA LEU A 145 -7.11 4.58 -13.02
C LEU A 145 -7.14 5.68 -14.10
N TRP A 146 -6.32 5.54 -15.14
CA TRP A 146 -6.35 6.46 -16.29
C TRP A 146 -7.74 6.47 -16.92
N LYS A 147 -8.33 5.28 -17.13
CA LYS A 147 -9.68 5.14 -17.67
C LYS A 147 -10.72 5.81 -16.78
N ALA A 148 -10.62 5.65 -15.45
CA ALA A 148 -11.50 6.31 -14.49
C ALA A 148 -11.46 7.83 -14.65
N TYR A 149 -10.27 8.41 -14.78
CA TYR A 149 -10.11 9.86 -14.97
C TYR A 149 -10.55 10.35 -16.35
N HIS A 150 -10.48 9.49 -17.36
CA HIS A 150 -10.92 9.83 -18.71
C HIS A 150 -12.46 9.77 -18.86
N GLU A 151 -13.10 8.75 -18.28
CA GLU A 151 -14.50 8.43 -18.52
C GLU A 151 -15.46 8.87 -17.40
N SER A 152 -14.96 9.31 -16.24
CA SER A 152 -15.84 9.70 -15.13
C SER A 152 -16.77 10.86 -15.50
N GLU A 153 -18.06 10.66 -15.29
CA GLU A 153 -19.10 11.70 -15.37
C GLU A 153 -19.04 12.69 -14.20
N SER A 154 -18.22 12.41 -13.18
CA SER A 154 -18.14 13.24 -11.97
C SER A 154 -17.50 14.59 -12.30
N ARG A 155 -18.11 15.68 -11.82
CA ARG A 155 -17.55 17.04 -11.96
C ARG A 155 -16.44 17.35 -10.94
N VAL A 156 -15.78 16.31 -10.44
CA VAL A 156 -14.63 16.38 -9.54
C VAL A 156 -13.46 15.69 -10.24
N PRO A 157 -12.62 16.45 -10.97
CA PRO A 157 -11.51 15.88 -11.71
C PRO A 157 -10.51 15.25 -10.74
N MET A 158 -9.99 14.09 -11.12
CA MET A 158 -9.04 13.34 -10.31
C MET A 158 -9.50 13.18 -8.85
N THR A 159 -10.75 12.75 -8.64
CA THR A 159 -11.20 12.34 -7.31
C THR A 159 -10.28 11.23 -6.79
N ASP A 160 -10.01 11.27 -5.49
CA ASP A 160 -9.15 10.28 -4.87
C ASP A 160 -9.93 9.12 -4.26
N TRP A 161 -11.25 9.21 -4.05
CA TRP A 161 -12.10 8.10 -3.62
C TRP A 161 -13.31 7.93 -4.55
N TYR A 162 -13.33 6.80 -5.26
CA TYR A 162 -14.29 6.56 -6.34
C TYR A 162 -14.64 5.09 -6.49
N ASP A 163 -15.77 4.84 -7.15
CA ASP A 163 -16.29 3.50 -7.42
C ASP A 163 -15.58 2.87 -8.62
N THR A 164 -15.06 1.65 -8.44
CA THR A 164 -14.27 0.96 -9.49
C THR A 164 -15.12 0.34 -10.60
N LEU A 165 -16.45 0.31 -10.45
CA LEU A 165 -17.38 -0.20 -11.48
C LEU A 165 -17.97 0.91 -12.34
N THR A 166 -18.05 2.14 -11.82
CA THR A 166 -18.73 3.27 -12.49
C THR A 166 -17.86 4.52 -12.68
N ALA A 167 -16.65 4.56 -12.10
CA ALA A 167 -15.79 5.74 -12.01
C ALA A 167 -16.42 6.94 -11.29
N LYS A 168 -17.60 6.78 -10.68
CA LYS A 168 -18.28 7.87 -9.96
C LYS A 168 -17.59 8.13 -8.64
N GLN A 169 -17.44 9.41 -8.33
CA GLN A 169 -16.92 9.84 -7.03
C GLN A 169 -17.81 9.26 -5.92
N ILE A 170 -17.17 8.65 -4.91
CA ILE A 170 -17.83 8.26 -3.66
C ILE A 170 -17.80 9.43 -2.67
N GLY A 171 -16.63 10.06 -2.54
CA GLY A 171 -16.41 11.21 -1.68
C GLY A 171 -15.02 11.77 -1.85
N PHE A 172 -14.66 12.72 -0.99
CA PHE A 172 -13.40 13.46 -0.98
C PHE A 172 -13.07 14.23 -2.27
N GLN A 173 -12.58 15.45 -2.10
CA GLN A 173 -12.21 16.33 -3.20
C GLN A 173 -11.08 17.24 -2.78
N HIS A 174 -10.24 17.63 -3.73
CA HIS A 174 -9.18 18.64 -3.56
C HIS A 174 -8.20 18.32 -2.42
N ARG A 175 -7.90 17.04 -2.19
CA ARG A 175 -6.96 16.60 -1.15
C ARG A 175 -5.53 16.53 -1.69
N SER A 176 -4.58 17.01 -0.89
CA SER A 176 -3.14 16.94 -1.22
C SER A 176 -2.59 15.52 -1.33
N VAL A 177 -3.31 14.52 -0.84
CA VAL A 177 -2.97 13.10 -0.96
C VAL A 177 -2.83 12.63 -2.42
N GLN A 178 -3.37 13.37 -3.40
CA GLN A 178 -3.11 13.13 -4.82
C GLN A 178 -1.63 13.22 -5.21
N GLY A 179 -0.78 13.89 -4.40
CA GLY A 179 0.67 13.78 -4.55
C GLY A 179 1.20 12.34 -4.44
N GLY A 180 0.44 11.45 -3.79
CA GLY A 180 0.73 10.02 -3.69
C GLY A 180 0.80 9.30 -5.04
N LEU A 181 0.21 9.85 -6.11
CA LEU A 181 0.34 9.30 -7.47
C LEU A 181 1.79 9.30 -7.98
N PHE A 182 2.66 10.12 -7.42
CA PHE A 182 4.07 10.22 -7.82
C PHE A 182 4.99 9.24 -7.07
N ILE A 183 4.47 8.37 -6.21
CA ILE A 183 5.28 7.50 -5.34
C ILE A 183 6.22 6.58 -6.14
N LYS A 184 5.84 6.15 -7.35
CA LYS A 184 6.70 5.32 -8.20
C LYS A 184 8.04 6.00 -8.49
N LEU A 185 8.03 7.31 -8.72
CA LEU A 185 9.25 8.09 -8.93
C LEU A 185 10.15 8.08 -7.69
N LEU A 186 9.54 8.12 -6.49
CA LEU A 186 10.27 8.05 -5.22
C LEU A 186 10.87 6.67 -4.99
N VAL A 187 10.13 5.60 -5.31
CA VAL A 187 10.62 4.21 -5.23
C VAL A 187 11.81 4.01 -6.18
N ASP A 188 11.72 4.51 -7.40
CA ASP A 188 12.76 4.31 -8.43
C ASP A 188 14.01 5.15 -8.19
N ARG A 189 13.85 6.37 -7.69
CA ARG A 189 14.98 7.29 -7.43
C ARG A 189 15.55 7.12 -6.03
N GLY A 190 14.83 6.46 -5.12
CA GLY A 190 15.10 6.45 -3.69
C GLY A 190 14.90 7.83 -3.05
N ILE A 191 15.00 7.88 -1.73
CA ILE A 191 14.70 9.10 -0.94
C ILE A 191 15.73 10.23 -1.15
N SER A 192 16.91 9.97 -1.73
CA SER A 192 18.02 10.95 -1.90
C SER A 192 18.31 11.73 -0.60
N ALA A 193 19.27 11.34 0.24
CA ALA A 193 20.69 11.40 -0.10
C ALA A 193 21.53 10.50 0.81
N ARG A 194 22.22 9.51 0.22
CA ARG A 194 23.60 9.24 0.67
C ARG A 194 24.49 10.32 0.05
N ARG A 195 24.44 11.54 0.59
CA ARG A 195 25.57 12.45 0.45
C ARG A 195 26.62 11.90 1.40
N VAL A 196 27.49 11.07 0.85
CA VAL A 196 28.83 10.90 1.41
C VAL A 196 29.46 12.29 1.27
N TRP A 197 29.53 13.02 2.38
CA TRP A 197 30.46 14.14 2.52
C TRP A 197 31.78 13.58 3.00
#